data_AF-A0AAD9JT24-F1
#
_entry.id   AF-A0AAD9JT24-F1
#
_cell.length_a   1.000
_cell.length_b   1.000
_cell.length_c   1.000
_cell.angle_alpha   90.00
_cell.angle_beta   90.00
_cell.angle_gamma   90.00
#
_symmetry.space_group_name_H-M   'P 1'
#
loop_
_entity.id
_entity.type
_entity.pdbx_description
1 polymer ?
#
loop_
_entity_poly.entity_id
_entity_poly.type
_entity_poly.pdbx_seq_one_letter_code
_entity_poly.pdbx_strand_id
1 'polypeptide(L)'
;MVQVSHVTLMVQVSHVTLMVQVSHVTLMVQVSHVTLMVHVSHVTLMVQVSHVTLMVQVSHVTLMVQVSHVTLMVQVSHVTLMVQVSHVTLMVQVSHVTLMVQVSHVTLMVQCVPNISRNYQ
;
A
#
# COMPACT_ATOMS: atom_id res chain seq x y z
N MET A 1 -6.87 18.17 14.11
CA MET A 1 -7.30 17.01 13.30
C MET A 1 -7.90 17.58 12.02
N VAL A 2 -7.13 17.63 10.93
CA VAL A 2 -7.61 18.22 9.68
C VAL A 2 -8.38 17.13 8.94
N GLN A 3 -9.71 17.22 8.88
CA GLN A 3 -10.46 16.43 7.90
C GLN A 3 -10.26 17.08 6.54
N VAL A 4 -9.19 16.67 5.86
CA VAL A 4 -8.99 17.01 4.45
C VAL A 4 -9.67 15.92 3.63
N SER A 5 -10.53 16.31 2.69
CA SER A 5 -11.16 15.37 1.76
C SER A 5 -10.15 14.83 0.74
N HIS A 6 -9.19 15.65 0.32
CA HIS A 6 -8.19 15.34 -0.70
C HIS A 6 -6.82 15.88 -0.33
N VAL A 7 -5.81 15.02 -0.30
CA VAL A 7 -4.41 15.43 -0.09
C VAL A 7 -3.56 14.97 -1.25
N THR A 8 -2.71 15.88 -1.74
CA THR A 8 -1.57 15.54 -2.58
C THR A 8 -0.30 15.89 -1.82
N LEU A 9 0.61 14.94 -1.68
CA LEU A 9 1.87 15.14 -0.98
C LEU A 9 3.04 14.58 -1.80
N MET A 10 4.13 15.35 -1.83
CA MET A 10 5.42 14.95 -2.39
C MET A 10 6.45 15.04 -1.28
N VAL A 11 7.18 13.95 -1.05
CA VAL A 11 8.19 13.89 0.02
C VAL A 11 9.52 13.39 -0.54
N GLN A 12 10.57 14.19 -0.34
CA GLN A 12 11.94 13.85 -0.67
C GLN A 12 12.87 14.17 0.51
N VAL A 13 13.28 13.14 1.23
CA VAL A 13 14.15 13.21 2.42
C VAL A 13 14.92 11.91 2.56
N SER A 14 15.86 11.81 3.50
CA SER A 14 16.62 10.56 3.73
C SER A 14 15.77 9.52 4.47
N HIS A 15 15.03 9.96 5.49
CA HIS A 15 14.16 9.14 6.33
C HIS A 15 12.83 9.85 6.55
N VAL A 16 11.73 9.12 6.48
CA VAL A 16 10.41 9.69 6.79
C VAL A 16 9.53 8.69 7.53
N THR A 17 8.77 9.20 8.50
CA THR A 17 7.61 8.53 9.08
C THR A 17 6.38 9.36 8.77
N LEU A 18 5.38 8.75 8.13
CA LEU A 18 4.14 9.42 7.73
C LEU A 18 2.93 8.66 8.27
N MET A 19 1.97 9.41 8.81
CA MET A 19 0.62 8.93 9.12
C MET A 19 -0.40 9.78 8.38
N VAL A 20 -1.25 9.14 7.57
CA VAL A 20 -2.24 9.85 6.74
C VAL A 20 -3.63 9.27 6.97
N GLN A 21 -4.58 10.15 7.30
CA GLN A 21 -6.01 9.83 7.41
C GLN A 21 -6.85 10.88 6.68
N VAL A 22 -7.37 10.53 5.51
CA VAL A 22 -8.15 11.40 4.59
C VAL A 22 -9.11 10.55 3.75
N SER A 23 -10.02 11.16 2.99
CA SER A 23 -10.90 10.39 2.08
C SER A 23 -10.15 9.93 0.83
N HIS A 24 -9.37 10.84 0.21
CA HIS A 24 -8.58 10.59 -0.97
C HIS A 24 -7.14 11.09 -0.78
N VAL A 25 -6.16 10.27 -1.14
CA VAL A 25 -4.75 10.66 -1.11
C VAL A 25 -4.04 10.28 -2.40
N THR A 26 -3.24 11.20 -2.90
CA THR A 26 -2.14 10.92 -3.84
C THR A 26 -0.82 11.22 -3.15
N LEU A 27 0.05 10.23 -3.03
CA LEU A 27 1.32 10.38 -2.35
C LEU A 27 2.46 9.92 -3.27
N MET A 28 3.49 10.76 -3.40
CA MET A 28 4.75 10.41 -4.05
C MET A 28 5.90 10.52 -3.04
N VAL A 29 6.63 9.43 -2.86
CA VAL A 29 7.72 9.34 -1.87
C VAL A 29 9.00 8.85 -2.53
N GLN A 30 10.06 9.65 -2.40
CA GLN A 30 11.42 9.28 -2.79
C GLN A 30 12.38 9.47 -1.61
N VAL A 31 12.75 8.39 -0.93
CA VAL A 31 13.62 8.45 0.26
C VAL A 31 14.49 7.19 0.38
N SER A 32 15.47 7.18 1.29
CA SER A 32 16.24 5.96 1.56
C SER A 32 15.46 4.98 2.44
N HIS A 33 14.78 5.47 3.49
CA HIS A 33 13.93 4.65 4.36
C HIS A 33 12.57 5.30 4.66
N VAL A 34 11.49 4.52 4.55
CA VAL A 34 10.11 4.96 4.91
C VAL A 34 9.48 4.00 5.89
N THR A 35 8.77 4.60 6.86
CA THR A 35 7.63 3.96 7.51
C THR A 35 6.37 4.76 7.21
N LEU A 36 5.37 4.12 6.59
CA LEU A 36 4.14 4.80 6.20
C LEU A 36 2.92 4.01 6.70
N MET A 37 2.00 4.72 7.35
CA MET A 37 0.69 4.21 7.77
C MET A 37 -0.42 5.04 7.13
N VAL A 38 -1.31 4.39 6.38
CA VAL A 38 -2.37 5.05 5.61
C VAL A 38 -3.73 4.41 5.90
N HIS A 39 -4.69 5.25 6.29
CA HIS A 39 -6.10 4.87 6.43
C HIS A 39 -6.99 5.84 5.65
N VAL A 40 -7.49 5.41 4.49
CA VAL A 40 -8.29 6.26 3.60
C VAL A 40 -9.32 5.46 2.80
N SER A 41 -10.24 6.12 2.10
CA SER A 41 -11.17 5.43 1.19
C SER A 41 -10.51 5.07 -0.15
N HIS A 42 -9.72 5.99 -0.70
CA HIS A 42 -8.99 5.79 -1.95
C HIS A 42 -7.53 6.26 -1.86
N VAL A 43 -6.59 5.41 -2.25
CA VAL A 43 -5.15 5.74 -2.36
C VAL A 43 -4.65 5.55 -3.77
N THR A 44 -3.87 6.53 -4.23
CA THR A 44 -2.81 6.31 -5.21
C THR A 44 -1.47 6.60 -4.55
N LEU A 45 -0.58 5.61 -4.54
CA LEU A 45 0.75 5.75 -3.94
C LEU A 45 1.84 5.31 -4.92
N MET A 46 2.84 6.17 -5.08
CA MET A 46 4.08 5.90 -5.81
C MET A 46 5.26 6.00 -4.84
N VAL A 47 6.04 4.92 -4.72
CA VAL A 47 7.16 4.85 -3.78
C VAL A 47 8.42 4.35 -4.47
N GLN A 48 9.50 5.14 -4.38
CA GLN A 48 10.85 4.74 -4.79
C GLN A 48 11.81 4.88 -3.62
N VAL A 49 12.28 3.76 -3.07
CA VAL A 49 13.15 3.79 -1.88
C VAL A 49 14.14 2.64 -1.81
N SER A 50 15.08 2.69 -0.88
CA SER A 50 15.94 1.52 -0.58
C SER A 50 15.23 0.53 0.36
N HIS A 51 14.57 1.03 1.42
CA HIS A 51 13.84 0.20 2.39
C HIS A 51 12.49 0.81 2.74
N VAL A 52 11.41 0.00 2.67
CA VAL A 52 10.05 0.42 3.05
C VAL A 52 9.43 -0.56 4.03
N THR A 53 8.76 0.02 5.04
CA THR A 53 7.68 -0.64 5.77
C THR A 53 6.38 0.14 5.53
N LEU A 54 5.36 -0.55 5.02
CA LEU A 54 4.10 0.08 4.66
C LEU A 54 2.93 -0.72 5.24
N MET A 55 2.04 0.00 5.95
CA MET A 55 0.76 -0.50 6.45
C MET A 55 -0.38 0.31 5.83
N VAL A 56 -1.30 -0.36 5.14
CA VAL A 56 -2.37 0.28 4.38
C VAL A 56 -3.71 -0.40 4.68
N GLN A 57 -4.68 0.37 5.15
CA GLN A 57 -6.07 -0.06 5.30
C GLN A 57 -6.98 0.87 4.50
N VAL A 58 -7.55 0.36 3.40
CA VAL A 58 -8.21 1.20 2.40
C VAL A 58 -9.30 0.45 1.63
N SER A 59 -10.34 1.12 1.15
CA SER A 59 -11.35 0.47 0.30
C SER A 59 -10.83 0.16 -1.11
N HIS A 60 -10.19 1.13 -1.76
CA HIS A 60 -9.55 0.98 -3.08
C HIS A 60 -8.12 1.52 -3.10
N VAL A 61 -7.17 0.69 -3.54
CA VAL A 61 -5.75 1.07 -3.61
C VAL A 61 -5.18 0.82 -4.99
N THR A 62 -4.45 1.82 -5.50
CA THR A 62 -3.44 1.63 -6.54
C THR A 62 -2.06 1.91 -5.97
N LEU A 63 -1.19 0.92 -6.02
CA LEU A 63 0.16 1.00 -5.45
C LEU A 63 1.22 0.68 -6.51
N MET A 64 2.19 1.58 -6.69
CA MET A 64 3.41 1.34 -7.47
C MET A 64 4.64 1.48 -6.58
N VAL A 65 5.43 0.42 -6.46
CA VAL A 65 6.58 0.33 -5.56
C VAL A 65 7.82 -0.14 -6.30
N GLN A 66 8.89 0.65 -6.25
CA GLN A 66 10.23 0.25 -6.72
C GLN A 66 11.23 0.34 -5.57
N VAL A 67 11.67 -0.80 -5.05
CA VAL A 67 12.42 -0.82 -3.77
C VAL A 67 13.41 -1.98 -3.66
N SER A 68 14.54 -1.80 -2.98
CA SER A 68 15.47 -2.93 -2.73
C SER A 68 14.89 -3.94 -1.73
N HIS A 69 14.38 -3.48 -0.57
CA HIS A 69 13.73 -4.33 0.43
C HIS A 69 12.38 -3.77 0.90
N VAL A 70 11.32 -4.58 0.83
CA VAL A 70 9.96 -4.18 1.23
C VAL A 70 9.36 -5.14 2.24
N THR A 71 8.73 -4.56 3.26
CA THR A 71 7.70 -5.22 4.06
C THR A 71 6.38 -4.48 3.88
N LEU A 72 5.36 -5.19 3.42
CA LEU A 72 4.06 -4.61 3.09
C LEU A 72 2.93 -5.41 3.74
N MET A 73 2.08 -4.70 4.50
CA MET A 73 0.85 -5.22 5.08
C MET A 73 -0.34 -4.42 4.54
N VAL A 74 -1.26 -5.09 3.84
CA VAL A 74 -2.35 -4.45 3.11
C VAL A 74 -3.66 -5.15 3.45
N GLN A 75 -4.64 -4.39 3.93
CA GLN A 75 -6.02 -4.82 4.11
C GLN A 75 -6.93 -3.96 3.25
N VAL A 76 -7.43 -4.52 2.14
CA VAL A 76 -8.11 -3.72 1.11
C VAL A 76 -9.25 -4.48 0.43
N SER A 77 -10.37 -3.82 0.13
CA SER A 77 -11.46 -4.44 -0.62
C SER A 77 -11.06 -4.71 -2.08
N HIS A 78 -10.50 -3.70 -2.76
CA HIS A 78 -9.97 -3.80 -4.12
C HIS A 78 -8.55 -3.22 -4.24
N VAL A 79 -7.59 -4.03 -4.66
CA VAL A 79 -6.19 -3.60 -4.82
C VAL A 79 -5.66 -3.88 -6.22
N THR A 80 -4.99 -2.87 -6.78
CA THR A 80 -4.08 -3.00 -7.92
C THR A 80 -2.67 -2.71 -7.42
N LEU A 81 -1.78 -3.70 -7.54
CA LEU A 81 -0.43 -3.64 -7.01
C LEU A 81 0.60 -3.93 -8.12
N MET A 82 1.51 -2.98 -8.35
CA MET A 82 2.69 -3.15 -9.20
C MET A 82 3.96 -2.98 -8.35
N VAL A 83 4.78 -4.02 -8.30
CA VAL A 83 5.96 -4.08 -7.41
C VAL A 83 7.17 -4.57 -8.18
N GLN A 84 8.24 -3.77 -8.15
CA GLN A 84 9.57 -4.18 -8.63
C GLN A 84 10.56 -4.09 -7.46
N VAL A 85 11.01 -5.24 -6.97
CA VAL A 85 11.83 -5.29 -5.74
C VAL A 85 12.87 -6.40 -5.73
N SER A 86 14.00 -6.18 -5.05
CA SER A 86 14.98 -7.26 -4.89
C SER A 86 14.49 -8.28 -3.86
N HIS A 87 13.99 -7.82 -2.71
CA HIS A 87 13.42 -8.66 -1.67
C HIS A 87 12.08 -8.12 -1.17
N VAL A 88 11.07 -9.00 -1.05
CA VAL A 88 9.77 -8.62 -0.51
C VAL A 88 9.19 -9.64 0.45
N THR A 89 8.61 -9.11 1.52
CA THR A 89 7.64 -9.80 2.37
C THR A 89 6.30 -9.09 2.24
N LEU A 90 5.30 -9.81 1.73
CA LEU A 90 3.97 -9.26 1.45
C LEU A 90 2.90 -10.08 2.17
N MET A 91 2.10 -9.40 3.01
CA MET A 91 0.85 -9.91 3.55
C MET A 91 -0.32 -9.08 3.03
N VAL A 92 -1.25 -9.73 2.32
CA VAL A 92 -2.44 -9.07 1.78
C VAL A 92 -3.71 -9.82 2.19
N GLN A 93 -4.65 -9.08 2.77
CA GLN A 93 -6.03 -9.53 2.95
C GLN A 93 -6.93 -8.72 2.03
N VAL A 94 -7.65 -9.41 1.15
CA VAL A 94 -8.31 -8.75 0.02
C VAL A 94 -9.56 -9.49 -0.47
N SER A 95 -10.56 -8.73 -0.95
CA SER A 95 -11.71 -9.30 -1.66
C SER A 95 -11.43 -9.45 -3.16
N HIS A 96 -10.82 -8.44 -3.80
CA HIS A 96 -10.41 -8.48 -5.21
C HIS A 96 -8.98 -7.93 -5.42
N VAL A 97 -8.13 -8.70 -6.08
CA VAL A 97 -6.71 -8.36 -6.29
C VAL A 97 -6.29 -8.49 -7.74
N THR A 98 -5.58 -7.48 -8.23
CA THR A 98 -4.75 -7.54 -9.43
C THR A 98 -3.29 -7.28 -9.01
N LEU A 99 -2.41 -8.23 -9.30
CA LEU A 99 -1.02 -8.21 -8.84
C LEU A 99 -0.05 -8.40 -10.01
N MET A 100 0.92 -7.49 -10.13
CA MET A 100 2.09 -7.62 -11.00
C MET A 100 3.34 -7.44 -10.16
N VAL A 101 4.17 -8.48 -10.06
CA VAL A 101 5.35 -8.51 -9.18
C VAL A 101 6.56 -9.01 -9.95
N GLN A 102 7.63 -8.21 -9.94
CA GLN A 102 8.96 -8.59 -10.38
C GLN A 102 9.90 -8.59 -9.18
N VAL A 103 10.38 -9.79 -8.82
CA VAL A 103 11.11 -10.05 -7.57
C VAL A 103 12.32 -10.94 -7.80
N SER A 104 13.43 -10.65 -7.11
CA SER A 104 14.52 -11.63 -6.99
C SER A 104 14.21 -12.65 -5.89
N HIS A 105 13.67 -12.19 -4.76
CA HIS A 105 13.22 -13.04 -3.64
C HIS A 105 11.87 -12.57 -3.09
N VAL A 106 10.96 -13.52 -2.85
CA VAL A 106 9.60 -13.24 -2.40
C VAL A 106 9.15 -14.19 -1.30
N THR A 107 8.53 -13.61 -0.28
CA THR A 107 7.63 -14.30 0.63
C THR A 107 6.26 -13.65 0.50
N LEU A 108 5.27 -14.42 0.05
CA LEU A 108 3.92 -13.94 -0.24
C LEU A 108 2.90 -14.73 0.57
N MET A 109 2.07 -14.02 1.33
CA MET A 109 0.84 -14.55 1.89
C MET A 109 -0.34 -13.70 1.43
N VAL A 110 -1.28 -14.34 0.74
CA VAL A 110 -2.52 -13.70 0.26
C VAL A 110 -3.71 -14.45 0.84
N GLN A 111 -4.55 -13.74 1.57
CA GLN A 111 -5.83 -14.24 2.03
C GLN A 111 -6.95 -13.55 1.25
N CYS A 112 -7.56 -14.31 0.33
CA CYS A 112 -8.78 -13.89 -0.35
C CYS A 112 -9.97 -14.22 0.54
N VAL A 113 -10.69 -13.20 1.01
CA VAL A 113 -11.95 -13.41 1.74
C VAL A 113 -13.08 -13.37 0.71
N PRO A 114 -13.73 -14.50 0.38
CA PRO A 114 -14.89 -14.47 -0.50
C PRO A 114 -15.97 -13.60 0.15
N ASN A 115 -16.61 -12.74 -0.64
CA ASN A 115 -17.78 -12.00 -0.21
C ASN A 115 -18.93 -12.99 -0.04
N ILE A 116 -18.99 -13.68 1.11
CA ILE A 116 -20.14 -14.50 1.47
C ILE A 116 -21.23 -13.50 1.84
N SER A 117 -21.99 -13.03 0.85
CA SER A 117 -23.34 -12.53 1.10
C SER A 117 -24.15 -13.73 1.61
N ARG A 118 -24.10 -14.00 2.92
CA ARG A 118 -25.09 -14.84 3.58
C ARG A 118 -26.41 -14.08 3.51
N ASN A 119 -27.13 -14.22 2.41
CA ASN A 119 -28.56 -13.92 2.39
C ASN A 119 -29.25 -15.08 3.14
N TYR A 120 -29.32 -14.96 4.47
CA TYR A 120 -30.46 -15.54 5.18
C TYR A 120 -31.68 -14.71 4.80
N GLN A 121 -32.80 -15.42 4.64
CA GLN A 121 -34.14 -14.96 4.21
C GLN A 121 -34.51 -13.52 4.60
#